data_AF-A0AA38FNS1-F1
#
_entry.id   AF-A0AA38FNS1-F1
#
_cell.length_a   1.000
_cell.length_b   1.000
_cell.length_c   1.000
_cell.angle_alpha   90.00
_cell.angle_beta   90.00
_cell.angle_gamma   90.00
#
_symmetry.space_group_name_H-M   'P 1'
#
loop_
_entity.id
_entity.type
_entity.pdbx_description
1 polymer ?
#
loop_
_entity_poly.entity_id
_entity_poly.type
_entity_poly.pdbx_seq_one_letter_code
_entity_poly.pdbx_strand_id
1 'polypeptide(L)'
;TILQIESHLSKNWVLRSSLRNLPTHNPRLQGWIKLNFDGASKGNPKKYCCGGVFYDHQGKFILGYYCNLGIQSNHVAEVDAVYW
;
A
#
# COMPACT_ATOMS: atom_id res chain seq x y z
N THR A 1 4.53 -12.05 11.22
CA THR A 1 4.57 -12.11 9.76
C THR A 1 3.17 -12.13 9.21
N ILE A 2 2.78 -11.07 8.49
CA ILE A 2 2.04 -11.07 7.20
C ILE A 2 1.80 -9.59 6.87
N LEU A 3 2.44 -9.14 5.79
CA LEU A 3 2.24 -7.87 5.12
C LEU A 3 0.92 -7.98 4.33
N GLN A 4 -0.05 -7.09 4.55
CA GLN A 4 -1.23 -7.05 3.68
C GLN A 4 -0.84 -6.26 2.42
N ILE A 5 -0.66 -7.00 1.32
CA ILE A 5 -0.47 -6.47 -0.03
C ILE A 5 -1.86 -6.19 -0.62
N GLU A 6 -2.19 -4.93 -0.87
CA GLU A 6 -3.29 -4.55 -1.75
C GLU A 6 -2.71 -3.81 -2.97
N SER A 7 -2.22 -4.56 -3.95
CA SER A 7 -1.82 -3.99 -5.25
C SER A 7 -3.06 -3.73 -6.11
N HIS A 8 -3.20 -2.51 -6.63
CA HIS A 8 -4.41 -1.99 -7.26
C HIS A 8 -4.56 -2.46 -8.71
N LEU A 9 -5.33 -3.54 -8.94
CA LEU A 9 -5.86 -3.86 -10.28
C LEU A 9 -7.38 -3.66 -10.34
N SER A 10 -7.76 -2.71 -11.20
CA SER A 10 -9.09 -2.39 -11.73
C SER A 10 -10.05 -1.55 -10.85
N LYS A 11 -10.09 -0.26 -11.24
CA LYS A 11 -11.28 0.61 -11.37
C LYS A 11 -12.61 -0.04 -10.98
N ASN A 12 -13.04 0.12 -9.72
CA ASN A 12 -14.44 0.26 -9.31
C ASN A 12 -14.50 0.79 -7.88
N TRP A 13 -14.74 2.09 -7.76
CA TRP A 13 -14.93 2.81 -6.50
C TRP A 13 -16.33 2.54 -5.91
N VAL A 14 -16.59 1.32 -5.45
CA VAL A 14 -17.86 0.99 -4.80
C VAL A 14 -17.60 0.13 -3.55
N LEU A 15 -18.01 0.70 -2.40
CA LEU A 15 -18.24 0.06 -1.09
C LEU A 15 -17.03 -0.24 -0.19
N ARG A 16 -16.37 0.81 0.30
CA ARG A 16 -15.55 0.74 1.53
C ARG A 16 -16.36 0.56 2.83
N SER A 17 -17.69 0.56 2.77
CA SER A 17 -18.59 0.40 3.94
C SER A 17 -19.10 -1.03 4.17
N SER A 18 -18.97 -1.93 3.17
CA SER A 18 -19.61 -3.27 3.17
C SER A 18 -18.68 -4.45 3.46
N LEU A 19 -17.36 -4.25 3.55
CA LEU A 19 -16.38 -5.31 3.84
C LEU A 19 -15.96 -5.38 5.31
N ARG A 20 -16.82 -4.93 6.25
CA ARG A 20 -16.55 -5.04 7.70
C ARG A 20 -16.58 -6.48 8.25
N ASN A 21 -17.06 -7.45 7.46
CA ASN A 21 -17.32 -8.83 7.91
C ASN A 21 -16.61 -9.93 7.09
N LEU A 22 -15.58 -9.61 6.31
CA LEU A 22 -14.56 -10.64 6.02
C LEU A 22 -13.94 -11.08 7.36
N PRO A 23 -13.34 -12.27 7.53
CA PRO A 23 -12.61 -12.62 8.75
C PRO A 23 -11.43 -11.65 8.89
N THR A 24 -11.73 -10.47 9.44
CA THR A 24 -10.83 -9.36 9.54
C THR A 24 -9.89 -9.73 10.66
N HIS A 25 -8.65 -10.03 10.29
CA HIS A 25 -7.53 -9.98 11.21
C HIS A 25 -7.64 -8.65 11.96
N ASN A 26 -8.11 -8.64 13.22
CA ASN A 26 -8.54 -7.43 13.93
C ASN A 26 -7.32 -6.52 14.15
N PRO A 27 -7.09 -5.49 13.30
CA PRO A 27 -5.87 -4.70 13.33
C PRO A 27 -5.90 -3.64 14.45
N ARG A 28 -6.93 -3.71 15.32
CA ARG A 28 -7.14 -2.82 16.46
C ARG A 28 -6.45 -3.30 17.74
N LEU A 29 -5.61 -4.33 17.66
CA LEU A 29 -4.78 -4.73 18.79
C LEU A 29 -3.69 -3.67 19.02
N GLN A 30 -3.53 -3.26 20.27
CA GLN A 30 -2.52 -2.28 20.65
C GLN A 30 -1.12 -2.76 20.23
N GLY A 31 -0.35 -1.85 19.63
CA GLY A 31 0.99 -2.15 19.10
C GLY A 31 1.04 -2.55 17.62
N TRP A 32 -0.11 -2.70 16.95
CA TRP A 32 -0.15 -2.96 15.51
C TRP A 32 0.10 -1.68 14.70
N ILE A 33 0.82 -1.85 13.58
CA ILE A 33 1.04 -0.81 12.58
C ILE A 33 0.51 -1.35 11.25
N LYS A 34 -0.36 -0.56 10.60
CA LYS A 34 -0.83 -0.81 9.24
C LYS A 34 0.04 -0.03 8.25
N LEU A 35 0.56 -0.72 7.25
CA LEU A 35 1.24 -0.10 6.11
C LEU A 35 0.34 -0.23 4.86
N ASN A 36 0.01 0.89 4.23
CA ASN A 36 -0.48 0.91 2.85
C ASN A 36 0.65 1.43 1.97
N PHE A 37 0.94 0.75 0.88
CA PHE A 37 1.99 1.13 -0.06
C PHE A 37 1.43 1.06 -1.49
N ASP A 38 2.06 1.77 -2.41
CA ASP A 38 1.69 1.78 -3.83
C ASP A 38 2.90 2.10 -4.71
N GLY A 39 2.96 1.48 -5.87
CA GLY A 39 3.95 1.74 -6.92
C GLY A 39 3.34 2.45 -8.11
N ALA A 40 4.01 3.51 -8.60
CA ALA A 40 3.56 4.24 -9.78
C ALA A 40 4.65 4.31 -10.86
N SER A 41 4.30 4.02 -12.11
CA SER A 41 5.17 4.23 -13.28
C SER A 41 4.44 4.98 -14.39
N LYS A 42 5.15 5.88 -15.09
CA LYS A 42 4.57 6.69 -16.19
C LYS A 42 4.38 5.89 -17.49
N GLY A 43 4.66 4.60 -17.50
CA GLY A 43 4.61 3.70 -18.66
C GLY A 43 5.34 2.39 -18.36
N ASN A 44 5.57 1.55 -19.37
CA ASN A 44 6.27 0.28 -19.18
C ASN A 44 7.30 0.03 -20.31
N PRO A 45 8.62 0.28 -20.09
CA PRO A 45 9.23 0.94 -18.94
C PRO A 45 9.28 2.47 -19.09
N LYS A 46 9.08 3.20 -17.98
CA LYS A 46 9.32 4.66 -17.87
C LYS A 46 9.72 5.00 -16.44
N LYS A 47 9.88 6.30 -16.16
CA LYS A 47 10.12 6.79 -14.81
C LYS A 47 9.09 6.22 -13.83
N TYR A 48 9.58 5.65 -12.73
CA TYR A 48 8.75 5.08 -11.68
C TYR A 48 9.15 5.59 -10.30
N CYS A 49 8.20 5.52 -9.39
CA CYS A 49 8.34 5.85 -7.98
C CYS A 49 7.49 4.88 -7.16
N CYS A 50 7.79 4.80 -5.88
CA CYS A 50 6.97 4.08 -4.92
C CYS A 50 6.82 4.89 -3.65
N GLY A 51 5.90 4.46 -2.78
CA GLY A 51 5.76 5.03 -1.46
C GLY A 51 4.71 4.32 -0.62
N GLY A 52 4.55 4.81 0.60
CA GLY A 52 3.57 4.25 1.52
C GLY A 52 3.34 5.12 2.75
N VAL A 53 2.35 4.73 3.52
CA VAL A 53 1.88 5.41 4.72
C VAL A 53 1.61 4.41 5.83
N PHE A 54 2.10 4.74 7.02
CA PHE A 54 1.94 3.96 8.23
C PHE A 54 0.84 4.56 9.11
N TYR A 55 -0.02 3.71 9.63
CA TYR A 55 -1.05 4.06 10.61
C TYR A 55 -0.91 3.18 11.85
N ASP A 56 -1.20 3.73 13.03
CA ASP A 56 -1.29 2.92 14.24
C ASP A 56 -2.59 2.09 14.30
N HIS A 57 -2.71 1.24 15.30
CA HIS A 57 -3.90 0.45 15.61
C HIS A 57 -5.20 1.26 15.82
N GLN A 58 -5.11 2.57 16.05
CA GLN A 58 -6.25 3.49 16.16
C GLN A 58 -6.58 4.16 14.81
N GLY A 59 -5.81 3.87 13.75
CA GLY A 59 -5.93 4.50 12.45
C GLY A 59 -5.31 5.89 12.38
N LYS A 60 -4.50 6.30 13.37
CA LYS A 60 -3.79 7.57 13.34
C LYS A 60 -2.56 7.46 12.44
N PHE A 61 -2.40 8.43 11.56
CA PHE A 61 -1.20 8.55 10.73
C PHE A 61 0.06 8.65 11.59
N ILE A 62 1.06 7.84 11.29
CA ILE A 62 2.38 7.85 11.93
C ILE A 62 3.37 8.58 11.04
N LEU A 63 3.61 8.07 9.83
CA LEU A 63 4.57 8.62 8.87
C LEU A 63 4.27 8.16 7.44
N GLY A 64 4.86 8.83 6.46
CA GLY A 64 4.86 8.41 5.06
C GLY A 64 6.25 8.46 4.45
N TYR A 65 6.48 7.66 3.42
CA TYR A 65 7.72 7.64 2.65
C TYR A 65 7.42 7.67 1.16
N TYR A 66 8.41 8.13 0.39
CA TYR A 66 8.40 8.06 -1.06
C TYR A 66 9.82 7.85 -1.56
N CYS A 67 9.95 7.12 -2.67
CA CYS A 67 11.22 6.89 -3.35
C CYS A 67 11.05 7.07 -4.86
N ASN A 68 11.99 7.79 -5.49
CA ASN A 68 12.06 7.94 -6.94
C ASN A 68 13.26 7.12 -7.44
N LEU A 69 12.98 6.02 -8.13
CA LEU A 69 13.93 4.91 -8.28
C LEU A 69 14.41 4.73 -9.74
N GLY A 70 14.15 5.70 -10.62
CA GLY A 70 14.66 5.69 -11.99
C GLY A 70 13.63 5.21 -13.00
N ILE A 71 14.03 4.38 -13.98
CA ILE A 71 13.17 3.89 -15.07
C ILE A 71 12.94 2.39 -14.89
N GLN A 72 11.68 1.98 -14.79
CA GLN A 72 11.30 0.57 -14.66
C GLN A 72 9.83 0.32 -15.05
N SER A 73 9.45 -0.95 -15.12
CA SER A 73 8.05 -1.38 -15.28
C SER A 73 7.19 -1.02 -14.07
N ASN A 74 5.88 -0.96 -14.30
CA ASN A 74 4.87 -0.80 -13.25
C ASN A 74 4.91 -1.93 -12.20
N HIS A 75 5.17 -3.18 -12.62
CA HIS A 75 5.22 -4.31 -11.70
C HIS A 75 6.34 -4.19 -10.68
N VAL A 76 7.51 -3.68 -11.08
CA VAL A 76 8.62 -3.47 -10.15
C VAL A 76 8.32 -2.31 -9.21
N ALA A 77 7.64 -1.25 -9.68
CA ALA A 77 7.24 -0.13 -8.83
C ALA A 77 6.39 -0.60 -7.63
N GLU A 78 5.47 -1.52 -7.86
CA GLU A 78 4.57 -2.08 -6.82
C GLU A 78 5.35 -2.94 -5.81
N VAL A 79 6.33 -3.70 -6.28
CA VAL A 79 7.18 -4.54 -5.42
C VAL A 79 8.12 -3.67 -4.60
N ASP A 80 8.75 -2.67 -5.21
CA ASP A 80 9.67 -1.75 -4.54
C ASP A 80 8.97 -0.91 -3.48
N ALA A 81 7.67 -0.65 -3.62
CA ALA A 81 6.89 0.00 -2.58
C ALA A 81 6.86 -0.79 -1.26
N VAL A 82 7.08 -2.10 -1.26
CA VAL A 82 7.19 -2.93 -0.05
C VAL A 82 8.59 -2.90 0.57
N TYR A 83 9.61 -2.73 -0.27
CA TYR A 83 11.01 -2.89 0.14
C TYR A 83 11.65 -1.61 0.70
N TRP A 84 11.17 -0.44 0.28
CA TRP A 84 11.61 0.87 0.77
C TRP A 84 10.76 1.35 1.94
#